data_AF-A0A917YSG3-F1
#
_entry.id   AF-A0A917YSG3-F1
#
_cell.length_a   1.000
_cell.length_b   1.000
_cell.length_c   1.000
_cell.angle_alpha   90.00
_cell.angle_beta   90.00
_cell.angle_gamma   90.00
#
_symmetry.space_group_name_H-M   'P 1'
#
loop_
_entity.id
_entity.type
_entity.pdbx_description
1 polymer ?
#
loop_
_entity_poly.entity_id
_entity_poly.type
_entity_poly.pdbx_seq_one_letter_code
_entity_poly.pdbx_strand_id
1 'polypeptide(L)' 'MTTKTLINNIETLSVTLNEGQLIQFLDIMDAMAALLAQAQGQDVAKQVQNYAEFSAIQAAGIH' A
#
# COMPACT_ATOMS: atom_id res chain seq x y z
N MET A 1 -2.91 -14.44 10.56
CA MET A 1 -2.36 -13.60 11.65
C MET A 1 -3.42 -12.59 12.04
N THR A 2 -3.78 -12.44 13.32
CA THR A 2 -4.83 -11.49 13.73
C THR A 2 -4.20 -10.16 14.14
N THR A 3 -4.92 -9.05 13.98
CA THR A 3 -4.46 -7.70 14.38
C THR A 3 -4.01 -7.67 15.84
N LYS A 4 -4.66 -8.46 16.69
CA LYS A 4 -4.33 -8.60 18.12
C LYS A 4 -2.94 -9.23 18.34
N THR A 5 -2.58 -10.25 17.53
CA THR A 5 -1.24 -10.85 17.57
C THR A 5 -0.17 -9.88 17.09
N LEU A 6 -0.48 -9.03 16.10
CA LEU A 6 0.44 -8.02 15.60
C LEU A 6 0.72 -6.95 16.67
N ILE A 7 -0.31 -6.45 17.35
CA ILE A 7 -0.17 -5.46 18.43
C ILE A 7 0.68 -6.01 19.57
N ASN A 8 0.41 -7.22 20.06
CA ASN A 8 1.22 -7.83 21.12
C ASN A 8 2.69 -8.02 20.72
N ASN A 9 2.97 -8.34 19.46
CA ASN A 9 4.33 -8.47 18.96
C ASN A 9 5.04 -7.10 18.89
N ILE A 10 4.34 -6.04 18.48
CA ILE A 10 4.86 -4.66 18.47
C ILE A 10 5.13 -4.18 19.90
N GLU A 11 4.23 -4.45 20.84
CA GLU A 11 4.44 -4.13 22.26
C GLU A 11 5.65 -4.88 22.84
N THR A 12 5.81 -6.17 22.53
CA THR A 12 6.96 -6.96 22.99
C THR A 12 8.28 -6.46 22.38
N LEU A 13 8.25 -6.04 21.10
CA LEU A 13 9.38 -5.43 20.42
C LEU A 13 9.70 -4.04 20.97
N SER A 14 8.70 -3.22 21.33
CA SER A 14 8.93 -1.88 21.87
C SER A 14 9.58 -1.90 23.25
N VAL A 15 9.43 -2.98 24.03
CA VAL A 15 10.16 -3.16 25.31
C VAL A 15 11.64 -3.54 25.08
N THR A 16 11.98 -4.14 23.94
CA THR A 16 13.34 -4.60 23.62
C THR A 16 14.13 -3.60 22.77
N LEU A 17 13.45 -2.64 22.14
CA LEU A 17 14.05 -1.59 21.33
C LEU A 17 14.30 -0.34 22.18
N ASN A 18 15.48 0.27 22.02
CA ASN A 18 15.69 1.61 22.56
C ASN A 18 14.89 2.65 21.77
N GLU A 19 14.71 3.84 22.33
CA GLU A 19 13.90 4.93 21.75
C GLU A 19 14.22 5.20 20.27
N GLY A 20 15.52 5.24 19.91
CA GLY A 20 15.93 5.47 18.53
C GLY A 20 15.55 4.34 17.57
N GLN A 21 15.58 3.09 18.04
CA GLN A 21 15.17 1.94 17.24
C GLN A 21 13.64 1.85 17.08
N LEU A 22 12.87 2.26 18.09
CA LEU A 22 11.41 2.34 18.00
C LEU A 22 10.97 3.40 16.98
N ILE A 23 11.61 4.57 17.01
CA ILE A 23 11.35 5.65 16.03
C ILE A 23 11.62 5.14 14.61
N GLN A 24 12.77 4.51 14.36
CA GLN A 24 13.08 3.93 13.05
C GLN A 24 12.07 2.87 12.61
N PHE A 25 11.58 2.03 13.53
CA PHE A 25 10.56 1.04 13.21
C PHE A 25 9.23 1.68 12.77
N LEU A 26 8.79 2.73 13.48
CA LEU A 26 7.56 3.46 13.13
C LEU A 26 7.69 4.17 11.78
N ASP A 27 8.84 4.81 11.50
CA ASP A 27 9.12 5.45 10.21
C ASP A 27 9.06 4.45 9.04
N ILE A 28 9.58 3.23 9.24
CA ILE A 28 9.51 2.15 8.24
C ILE A 28 8.05 1.72 7.99
N MET A 29 7.24 1.63 9.05
CA MET A 29 5.82 1.27 8.89
C MET A 29 5.04 2.34 8.11
N ASP A 30 5.31 3.62 8.37
CA ASP A 30 4.68 4.73 7.62
C ASP A 30 5.12 4.75 6.15
N ALA A 31 6.41 4.52 5.88
CA ALA A 31 6.92 4.40 4.51
C ALA A 31 6.29 3.22 3.76
N MET A 32 6.11 2.07 4.43
CA MET A 32 5.40 0.93 3.86
C MET A 32 3.93 1.24 3.59
N ALA A 33 3.24 1.93 4.50
CA ALA A 33 1.85 2.33 4.31
C ALA A 33 1.70 3.27 3.09
N ALA A 34 2.61 4.22 2.93
CA ALA A 34 2.65 5.12 1.77
C ALA A 34 2.90 4.38 0.45
N LEU A 35 3.76 3.36 0.44
CA LEU A 35 3.99 2.52 -0.74
C LEU A 35 2.76 1.67 -1.08
N LEU A 36 2.08 1.12 -0.08
CA LEU A 36 0.84 0.36 -0.27
C LEU A 36 -0.28 1.22 -0.84
N ALA A 37 -0.44 2.44 -0.32
CA ALA A 37 -1.41 3.40 -0.83
C ALA A 37 -1.12 3.80 -2.29
N GLN A 38 0.15 4.02 -2.64
CA GLN A 38 0.56 4.30 -4.02
C GLN A 38 0.30 3.11 -4.96
N ALA A 39 0.61 1.89 -4.53
CA ALA A 39 0.36 0.69 -5.32
C ALA A 39 -1.15 0.48 -5.57
N GLN A 40 -1.99 0.67 -4.56
CA GLN A 40 -3.44 0.61 -4.70
C GLN A 40 -3.98 1.70 -5.63
N GLY A 41 -3.45 2.92 -5.56
CA GLY A 41 -3.83 4.00 -6.48
C GLY A 41 -3.41 3.76 -7.94
N GLN A 42 -2.28 3.09 -8.16
CA GLN A 42 -1.80 2.74 -9.50
C GLN A 42 -2.63 1.66 -10.20
N ASP A 43 -3.20 0.71 -9.45
CA ASP A 43 -4.07 -0.32 -10.02
C ASP A 43 -5.38 0.27 -10.56
N VAL A 44 -5.96 1.23 -9.83
CA VAL A 44 -7.17 1.95 -10.25
C VAL A 44 -6.88 2.80 -11.50
N ALA A 45 -5.74 3.49 -11.55
CA ALA A 45 -5.36 4.30 -12.71
C ALA A 45 -5.17 3.45 -13.99
N LYS A 46 -4.59 2.26 -13.87
CA LYS A 46 -4.40 1.33 -15.00
C LYS A 46 -5.71 0.75 -15.52
N GLN A 47 -6.68 0.49 -14.63
CA GLN A 47 -8.01 0.01 -15.05
C GLN A 47 -8.82 1.08 -15.77
N VAL A 48 -8.77 2.33 -15.30
CA VAL A 48 -9.46 3.46 -15.95
C VAL A 48 -8.87 3.76 -17.32
N GLN A 49 -7.54 3.68 -17.48
CA GLN A 49 -6.89 3.83 -18.79
C GLN A 49 -7.28 2.72 -19.77
N ASN A 50 -7.28 1.45 -19.35
CA ASN A 50 -7.70 0.34 -20.21
C ASN A 50 -9.16 0.48 -20.69
N TYR A 51 -10.05 0.95 -19.82
CA TYR A 51 -11.45 1.16 -20.18
C TYR A 51 -11.64 2.32 -21.17
N ALA A 52 -10.88 3.40 -21.00
CA ALA A 52 -10.89 4.55 -21.91
C ALA A 52 -10.33 4.17 -23.29
N GLU A 53 -9.25 3.39 -23.35
CA GLU A 53 -8.68 2.87 -24.61
C GLU A 53 -9.64 1.90 -25.32
N PHE A 54 -10.24 0.97 -24.59
CA PHE A 54 -11.22 0.04 -25.16
C PHE A 54 -12.46 0.77 -25.72
N SER A 55 -12.90 1.82 -25.02
CA SER A 55 -14.03 2.66 -25.46
C SER A 55 -13.67 3.51 -26.68
N ALA A 56 -12.44 4.01 -26.77
CA ALA A 56 -11.94 4.76 -27.93
C ALA A 56 -11.80 3.87 -29.18
N ILE A 57 -11.35 2.62 -29.02
CA ILE A 57 -11.22 1.66 -30.13
C ILE A 57 -12.62 1.27 -30.67
N GLN A 58 -13.60 1.05 -29.80
CA GLN A 58 -14.99 0.81 -30.22
C GLN A 58 -15.63 2.03 -30.89
N ALA A 59 -15.40 3.24 -30.38
CA ALA A 59 -15.90 4.47 -31.00
C ALA A 59 -15.26 4.77 -32.36
N ALA A 60 -14.02 4.32 -32.59
CA ALA A 60 -13.32 4.45 -33.85
C ALA A 60 -13.72 3.41 -34.92
N GLY A 61 -14.56 2.42 -34.58
CA GLY A 61 -15.13 1.46 -35.53
C GLY A 61 -14.09 0.59 -36.26
N ILE A 62 -12.92 0.37 -35.66
CA ILE A 62 -11.88 -0.50 -36.23
C ILE A 62 -12.21 -1.95 -35.82
N HIS A 63 -12.69 -2.73 -36.78
CA HIS A 63 -12.88 -4.19 -36.67
C HIS A 63 -11.65 -4.94 -37.16
#